data_AF-A0A8T4P8B8-F1
#
_entry.id   AF-A0A8T4P8B8-F1
#
_cell.length_a   1.000
_cell.length_b   1.000
_cell.length_c   1.000
_cell.angle_alpha   90.00
_cell.angle_beta   90.00
_cell.angle_gamma   90.00
#
_symmetry.space_group_name_H-M   'P 1'
#
loop_
_entity.id
_entity.type
_entity.pdbx_description
1 polymer ?
#
loop_
_entity_poly.entity_id
_entity_poly.type
_entity_poly.pdbx_seq_one_letter_code
_entity_poly.pdbx_strand_id
1 'polypeptide(L)' 'MKLIIFIVKFLLIGALFIVTNENLALQDQANREIFYIEFQSWISDLSTHIGEITGYIINSEWLPEDKPLEKQDPFA' A
#
# COMPACT_ATOMS: atom_id res chain seq x y z
N MET A 1 -16.97 3.98 -7.84
CA MET A 1 -17.51 2.85 -7.05
C MET A 1 -16.69 1.56 -7.19
N LYS A 2 -16.33 1.12 -8.40
CA LYS A 2 -15.59 -0.15 -8.62
C LYS A 2 -14.27 -0.23 -7.83
N LEU A 3 -13.44 0.82 -7.88
CA LEU A 3 -12.17 0.89 -7.14
C LEU A 3 -12.36 0.75 -5.62
N ILE A 4 -13.35 1.44 -5.05
CA ILE A 4 -13.66 1.36 -3.62
C ILE A 4 -14.00 -0.06 -3.22
N ILE A 5 -14.78 -0.78 -4.04
CA ILE A 5 -15.11 -2.19 -3.79
C ILE A 5 -13.86 -3.08 -3.79
N PHE A 6 -12.91 -2.83 -4.70
CA PHE A 6 -11.64 -3.55 -4.69
C PHE A 6 -10.83 -3.29 -3.43
N ILE A 7 -10.73 -2.03 -3.00
CA ILE A 7 -10.04 -1.64 -1.77
C ILE A 7 -10.68 -2.33 -0.56
N VAL A 8 -12.01 -2.27 -0.45
CA VAL A 8 -12.74 -2.92 0.66
C VAL A 8 -12.49 -4.43 0.66
N LYS A 9 -12.56 -5.09 -0.50
CA LYS A 9 -12.27 -6.54 -0.59
C LYS A 9 -10.86 -6.87 -0.14
N PHE A 10 -9.88 -6.08 -0.58
CA PHE A 10 -8.48 -6.26 -0.19
C PHE A 10 -8.29 -6.10 1.33
N LEU A 11 -8.88 -5.07 1.93
CA LEU A 11 -8.85 -4.86 3.38
C LEU A 11 -9.53 -5.99 4.15
N LEU A 12 -10.65 -6.51 3.65
CA LEU A 12 -11.33 -7.66 4.25
C LEU A 12 -10.49 -8.94 4.19
N ILE A 13 -9.75 -9.15 3.09
CA ILE A 13 -8.82 -10.28 2.98
C ILE A 13 -7.70 -10.13 4.01
N GLY A 14 -7.10 -8.94 4.14
CA GLY A 14 -6.08 -8.68 5.16
C GLY A 14 -6.59 -8.91 6.58
N ALA A 15 -7.79 -8.40 6.89
CA ALA A 15 -8.45 -8.64 8.18
C ALA A 15 -8.69 -10.14 8.44
N LEU A 16 -9.14 -10.89 7.44
CA LEU A 16 -9.35 -12.34 7.56
C LEU A 16 -8.05 -13.09 7.83
N PHE A 17 -6.95 -12.70 7.16
CA PHE A 17 -5.63 -13.28 7.40
C PHE A 17 -5.19 -13.11 8.85
N ILE A 18 -5.32 -11.90 9.40
CA ILE A 18 -4.95 -11.60 10.79
C ILE A 18 -5.80 -12.41 11.77
N VAL A 19 -7.12 -12.40 11.60
CA VAL A 19 -8.05 -13.16 12.46
C VAL A 19 -7.75 -14.66 12.44
N THR A 20 -7.38 -15.20 11.29
CA THR A 20 -7.10 -16.62 11.13
C THR A 20 -5.74 -17.01 11.70
N ASN A 21 -4.70 -16.21 11.46
CA ASN A 21 -3.34 -16.50 11.94
C ASN A 21 -3.23 -16.39 13.46
N GLU A 22 -3.82 -15.35 14.04
CA GLU A 22 -3.79 -15.09 15.48
C GLU A 22 -4.93 -15.79 16.25
N ASN A 23 -5.75 -16.59 15.53
CA ASN A 23 -6.90 -17.31 16.07
C ASN A 23 -7.84 -16.44 16.93
N LEU A 24 -8.12 -15.22 16.46
CA LEU A 24 -8.81 -14.19 17.24
C LEU A 24 -10.33 -14.40 17.18
N ALA A 25 -10.90 -14.79 18.32
CA ALA A 25 -12.35 -14.79 18.49
C ALA A 25 -12.84 -13.35 18.75
N LEU A 26 -13.25 -12.63 17.69
CA LEU A 26 -13.64 -11.20 17.75
C LEU A 26 -14.86 -10.90 18.66
N GLN A 27 -15.55 -11.92 19.15
CA GLN A 27 -16.60 -11.78 20.16
C GLN A 27 -16.04 -11.34 21.52
N ASP A 28 -14.79 -11.72 21.82
CA ASP A 28 -14.07 -11.28 23.01
C ASP A 28 -13.51 -9.85 22.82
N GLN A 29 -13.64 -9.02 23.85
CA GLN A 29 -13.09 -7.67 23.85
C GLN A 29 -11.56 -7.65 23.76
N ALA A 30 -10.86 -8.52 24.47
CA ALA A 30 -9.40 -8.57 24.45
C ALA A 30 -8.88 -8.89 23.04
N ASN A 31 -9.52 -9.84 22.35
CA ASN A 31 -9.17 -10.22 20.98
C ASN A 31 -9.43 -9.09 19.97
N ARG A 32 -10.42 -8.22 20.22
CA ARG A 32 -10.65 -7.05 19.38
C ARG A 32 -9.51 -6.03 19.51
N GLU A 33 -9.03 -5.80 20.73
CA GLU A 33 -7.90 -4.90 20.97
C GLU A 33 -6.64 -5.39 20.26
N ILE A 34 -6.33 -6.69 20.35
CA ILE A 34 -5.23 -7.31 19.62
C ILE A 34 -5.43 -7.16 18.11
N PHE A 35 -6.62 -7.48 17.59
CA PHE A 35 -6.94 -7.31 16.17
C PHE A 35 -6.69 -5.88 15.69
N TYR A 36 -7.09 -4.86 16.45
CA TYR A 36 -6.88 -3.47 16.05
C TYR A 36 -5.39 -3.13 15.96
N ILE A 37 -4.58 -3.57 16.91
CA ILE A 37 -3.13 -3.33 16.91
C ILE A 37 -2.50 -4.00 15.68
N GLU A 38 -2.77 -5.28 15.47
CA GLU A 38 -2.22 -6.06 14.35
C GLU A 38 -2.68 -5.50 12.99
N PHE A 39 -3.96 -5.14 12.86
CA PHE A 39 -4.48 -4.59 11.63
C PHE A 39 -3.86 -3.22 11.30
N GLN A 40 -3.66 -2.36 12.31
CA GLN A 40 -2.97 -1.08 12.10
C GLN A 40 -1.50 -1.30 11.71
N SER A 41 -0.80 -2.23 12.37
CA SER A 41 0.59 -2.58 12.00
C SER A 41 0.67 -3.06 10.56
N TRP A 42 -0.21 -3.98 10.17
CA TRP A 42 -0.25 -4.52 8.81
C TRP A 42 -0.49 -3.43 7.75
N ILE A 43 -1.39 -2.48 8.00
CA ILE A 43 -1.63 -1.34 7.08
C ILE A 43 -0.39 -0.44 7.01
N SER A 44 0.26 -0.17 8.14
CA SER A 44 1.49 0.62 8.18
C SER A 44 2.58 -0.04 7.34
N ASP A 45 2.83 -1.33 7.55
CA ASP A 45 3.84 -2.09 6.81
C ASP A 45 3.53 -2.14 5.31
N LEU A 46 2.26 -2.32 4.94
CA LEU A 46 1.83 -2.26 3.54
C LEU A 46 2.18 -0.91 2.91
N SER A 47 1.94 0.20 3.61
CA SER A 47 2.25 1.54 3.11
C SER A 47 3.74 1.76 2.93
N THR A 48 4.56 1.28 3.87
CA THR A 48 6.03 1.31 3.78
C THR A 48 6.52 0.53 2.57
N HIS A 49 6.07 -0.72 2.39
CA HIS A 49 6.48 -1.54 1.25
C HIS A 49 6.05 -0.95 -0.10
N ILE A 50 4.85 -0.37 -0.19
CA ILE A 50 4.42 0.32 -1.41
C ILE A 50 5.34 1.51 -1.72
N GLY A 51 5.73 2.28 -0.70
CA GLY A 51 6.67 3.39 -0.83
C GLY A 51 8.05 2.93 -1.29
N GLU A 52 8.57 1.86 -0.70
CA GLU A 52 9.87 1.26 -1.08
C GLU A 52 9.87 0.75 -2.51
N ILE A 53 8.83 -0.01 -2.92
CA ILE A 53 8.70 -0.53 -4.28
C ILE A 53 8.60 0.62 -5.28
N THR A 54 7.77 1.62 -4.99
CA THR A 54 7.60 2.76 -5.89
C THR A 54 8.88 3.58 -5.98
N GLY A 55 9.56 3.81 -4.85
CA GLY A 55 10.86 4.47 -4.80
C GLY A 55 11.92 3.72 -5.59
N TYR A 56 11.96 2.39 -5.48
CA TYR A 56 12.85 1.55 -6.28
C TYR A 56 12.57 1.69 -7.78
N ILE A 57 11.30 1.62 -8.18
CA ILE A 57 10.89 1.74 -9.59
C ILE A 57 11.26 3.11 -10.18
N ILE A 58 11.04 4.20 -9.44
CA ILE A 58 11.37 5.57 -9.89
C ILE A 58 12.89 5.76 -10.02
N ASN A 59 13.67 5.23 -9.09
CA ASN A 59 15.14 5.35 -9.11
C ASN A 59 15.82 4.33 -10.04
N SER A 60 15.05 3.51 -10.75
CA SER A 60 15.62 2.52 -11.65
C SER A 60 16.03 3.17 -12.98
N GLU A 61 17.18 2.74 -13.52
CA GLU A 61 17.84 3.31 -14.71
C GLU A 61 17.01 3.30 -16.01
N TRP A 62 15.88 2.58 -16.04
CA TRP A 62 14.98 2.55 -17.19
C TRP A 62 14.19 3.86 -17.36
N LEU A 63 14.10 4.69 -16.32
CA LEU A 63 13.37 5.97 -16.38
C LEU A 63 14.26 7.00 -17.10
N PRO A 64 13.86 7.53 -18.27
CA PRO A 64 14.64 8.57 -18.94
C PRO A 64 14.79 9.76 -18.00
N GLU A 65 16.01 10.29 -17.85
CA GLU A 65 16.22 11.54 -17.14
C GLU A 65 15.29 12.60 -17.73
N ASP A 66 14.70 13.43 -16.87
CA ASP A 66 13.89 14.59 -17.25
C ASP A 66 14.76 15.54 -18.07
N LYS A 67 14.87 15.27 -19.38
CA LYS A 67 15.54 16.17 -20.31
C LYS A 67 14.78 17.49 -20.21
N PRO A 68 15.41 18.59 -19.76
CA PRO A 68 14.76 19.89 -19.84
C PRO A 68 14.34 20.05 -21.29
N LEU A 69 13.06 20.36 -21.51
CA LEU A 69 12.54 20.66 -22.84
C LEU A 69 13.48 21.70 -23.46
N GLU A 70 14.38 21.23 -24.32
CA GLU A 70 15.23 22.07 -25.13
C GLU A 70 14.22 22.94 -25.88
N LYS A 71 14.14 24.21 -25.49
CA LYS A 71 13.36 25.20 -26.22
C LYS A 71 13.89 25.10 -27.64
N GLN A 72 13.13 24.44 -28.51
CA GLN A 72 13.35 24.49 -29.93
C GLN A 72 13.24 25.97 -30.28
N ASP A 73 14.38 26.60 -30.49
CA ASP A 73 14.43 27.96 -30.97
C ASP A 73 13.85 27.93 -32.39
N PRO A 74 12.70 28.58 -32.67
CA PRO A 74 12.06 28.49 -33.98
C PRO A 74 12.80 29.27 -35.08
N PHE A 75 13.97 29.84 -34.77
CA PHE A 75 14.63 30.85 -35.62
C PHE A 75 16.14 30.66 -35.79
N ALA A 76 16.62 29.41 -35.84
CA ALA A 76 17.96 29.09 -36.38
C ALA A 76 17.93 28.92 -37.90
#